data_AF-A0A8X7Z1N9-F1
#
_entry.id   AF-A0A8X7Z1N9-F1
#
_cell.length_a   1.000
_cell.length_b   1.000
_cell.length_c   1.000
_cell.angle_alpha   90.00
_cell.angle_beta   90.00
_cell.angle_gamma   90.00
#
_symmetry.space_group_name_H-M   'P 1'
#
loop_
_entity.id
_entity.type
_entity.pdbx_description
1 polymer ?
#
loop_
_entity_poly.entity_id
_entity_poly.type
_entity_poly.pdbx_seq_one_letter_code
_entity_poly.pdbx_strand_id
1 'polypeptide(L)'
;MSVLSIFLFLNAVVFSAHGLPSAELPAFREAPAFRNGRECPKTTWLSSLNNYHDPAIIHIAMTLDATYLRGSVAGVLSVLQHAACPENVVFHFIATHRRADLRRTITSTFPYQTFHLYHFNTDLVKGKISSSIRRALDQPLNYARIYLADLLPMSVRRIIYFDSDLILVDDVAKLWNINLGAHVLGAPEYCHANFTNYFNSRFWSNSAYAASLRGRRACYFNTGVMVIDLGKWREGKYTERLEYWMKVQKKYRIYELGSLPPFLLVFAGDVEGVEHRWNQHGLGGDNLEGLCRDLHPGPVSLLHWSARDGAEILIREEKWDLWLDVMGIDDGGGWLHG
;
A
#
# COMPACT_ATOMS: atom_id res chain seq x y z
N MET A 1 34.15 -40.55 -50.36
CA MET A 1 34.34 -41.53 -49.27
C MET A 1 34.60 -40.76 -47.99
N SER A 2 33.77 -41.04 -46.97
CA SER A 2 33.83 -40.65 -45.55
C SER A 2 33.97 -39.16 -45.17
N VAL A 3 32.85 -38.56 -44.78
CA VAL A 3 32.82 -37.39 -43.89
C VAL A 3 32.74 -37.89 -42.45
N LEU A 4 33.76 -37.58 -41.66
CA LEU A 4 33.88 -37.94 -40.24
C LEU A 4 32.92 -37.03 -39.43
N SER A 5 31.86 -37.59 -38.85
CA SER A 5 31.00 -36.86 -37.89
C SER A 5 31.57 -37.01 -36.49
N ILE A 6 32.07 -35.90 -35.93
CA ILE A 6 32.48 -35.80 -34.53
C ILE A 6 31.22 -35.58 -33.69
N PHE A 7 30.80 -36.61 -32.95
CA PHE A 7 29.76 -36.48 -31.93
C PHE A 7 30.37 -35.88 -30.66
N LEU A 8 30.06 -34.60 -30.38
CA LEU A 8 30.25 -33.98 -29.08
C LEU A 8 29.16 -34.50 -28.12
N PHE A 9 29.54 -35.39 -27.21
CA PHE A 9 28.70 -35.75 -26.07
C PHE A 9 28.67 -34.56 -25.10
N LEU A 10 27.61 -33.74 -25.15
CA LEU A 10 27.24 -32.88 -24.04
C LEU A 10 26.71 -33.79 -22.93
N ASN A 11 27.51 -34.00 -21.87
CA ASN A 11 27.00 -34.52 -20.61
C ASN A 11 26.01 -33.48 -20.05
N ALA A 12 24.72 -33.74 -20.23
CA ALA A 12 23.68 -33.01 -19.51
C ALA A 12 23.77 -33.39 -18.03
N VAL A 13 24.44 -32.56 -17.24
CA VAL A 13 24.30 -32.60 -15.78
C VAL A 13 22.85 -32.21 -15.49
N VAL A 14 22.02 -33.21 -15.21
CA VAL A 14 20.69 -33.03 -14.65
C VAL A 14 20.89 -32.45 -13.25
N PHE A 15 20.84 -31.13 -13.13
CA PHE A 15 20.59 -30.51 -11.84
C PHE A 15 19.17 -30.88 -11.45
N SER A 16 19.03 -31.90 -10.59
CA SER A 16 17.82 -32.08 -9.80
C SER A 16 17.60 -30.77 -9.04
N ALA A 17 16.59 -30.02 -9.45
CA ALA A 17 16.07 -28.87 -8.73
C ALA A 17 15.59 -29.33 -7.35
N HIS A 18 16.52 -29.44 -6.42
CA HIS A 18 16.21 -29.44 -5.00
C HIS A 18 15.58 -28.08 -4.76
N GLY A 19 14.30 -28.08 -4.40
CA GLY A 19 13.58 -26.86 -4.07
C GLY A 19 14.41 -26.06 -3.10
N LEU A 20 14.79 -24.84 -3.49
CA LEU A 20 15.32 -23.86 -2.55
C LEU A 20 14.35 -23.82 -1.36
N PRO A 21 14.82 -23.98 -0.12
CA PRO A 21 13.97 -23.76 1.04
C PRO A 21 13.38 -22.36 0.89
N SER A 22 12.05 -22.21 1.03
CA SER A 22 11.45 -20.88 0.99
C SER A 22 12.15 -20.06 2.07
N ALA A 23 12.89 -19.02 1.69
CA ALA A 23 13.67 -18.22 2.62
C ALA A 23 12.84 -17.86 3.86
N GLU A 24 13.39 -18.09 5.05
CA GLU A 24 12.71 -17.73 6.30
C GLU A 24 12.38 -16.22 6.29
N LEU A 25 11.27 -15.85 6.93
CA LEU A 25 10.95 -14.42 7.07
C LEU A 25 11.94 -13.78 8.04
N PRO A 26 12.27 -12.48 7.87
CA PRO A 26 13.10 -11.77 8.84
C PRO A 26 12.48 -11.83 10.24
N ALA A 27 13.33 -11.93 11.25
CA ALA A 27 12.92 -11.89 12.64
C ALA A 27 12.90 -10.44 13.15
N PHE A 28 11.94 -10.14 14.02
CA PHE A 28 11.78 -8.82 14.63
C PHE A 28 11.68 -8.97 16.14
N ARG A 29 12.21 -8.00 16.87
CA ARG A 29 12.03 -7.92 18.32
C ARG A 29 10.58 -7.59 18.68
N GLU A 30 10.15 -8.06 19.85
CA GLU A 30 8.85 -7.72 20.42
C GLU A 30 8.79 -6.21 20.75
N ALA A 31 7.83 -5.51 20.16
CA ALA A 31 7.57 -4.10 20.41
C ALA A 31 7.01 -3.87 21.82
N PRO A 32 7.30 -2.70 22.44
CA PRO A 32 6.74 -2.38 23.75
C PRO A 32 5.21 -2.30 23.72
N ALA A 33 4.59 -2.46 24.89
CA ALA A 33 3.15 -2.26 25.02
C ALA A 33 2.81 -0.76 24.94
N PHE A 34 2.27 -0.33 23.81
CA PHE A 34 1.71 1.01 23.64
C PHE A 34 0.34 1.09 24.30
N ARG A 35 0.13 2.09 25.18
CA ARG A 35 -1.09 2.21 26.00
C ARG A 35 -1.80 3.52 25.72
N ASN A 36 -3.12 3.49 25.79
CA ASN A 36 -3.95 4.67 25.68
C ASN A 36 -3.63 5.70 26.77
N GLY A 37 -3.61 6.98 26.37
CA GLY A 37 -3.67 8.10 27.30
C GLY A 37 -5.00 8.14 28.07
N ARG A 38 -5.05 8.92 29.16
CA ARG A 38 -6.23 9.04 30.03
C ARG A 38 -7.49 9.56 29.32
N GLU A 39 -7.29 10.34 28.26
CA GLU A 39 -8.37 10.99 27.50
C GLU A 39 -8.94 10.09 26.38
N CYS A 40 -8.35 8.91 26.17
CA CYS A 40 -8.78 8.02 25.12
C CYS A 40 -10.16 7.41 25.40
N PRO A 41 -11.06 7.38 24.40
CA PRO A 41 -12.33 6.69 24.54
C PRO A 41 -12.10 5.22 24.88
N LYS A 42 -12.84 4.71 25.87
CA LYS A 42 -12.87 3.27 26.16
C LYS A 42 -13.61 2.57 25.04
N THR A 43 -12.90 1.73 24.30
CA THR A 43 -13.47 0.91 23.24
C THR A 43 -13.72 -0.50 23.77
N THR A 44 -14.84 -1.10 23.41
CA THR A 44 -15.08 -2.54 23.62
C THR A 44 -15.11 -3.23 22.27
N TRP A 45 -14.00 -3.83 21.85
CA TRP A 45 -13.95 -4.56 20.57
C TRP A 45 -15.01 -5.67 20.43
N LEU A 46 -15.50 -6.19 21.56
CA LEU A 46 -16.57 -7.19 21.59
C LEU A 46 -17.94 -6.65 21.13
N SER A 47 -18.19 -5.34 21.13
CA SER A 47 -19.43 -4.77 20.56
C SER A 47 -19.44 -4.70 19.02
N SER A 48 -18.29 -4.92 18.37
CA SER A 48 -18.15 -4.97 16.89
C SER A 48 -18.85 -6.17 16.25
N LEU A 49 -19.28 -7.16 17.05
CA LEU A 49 -20.09 -8.31 16.61
C LEU A 49 -21.54 -7.94 16.28
N ASN A 50 -22.03 -6.77 16.72
CA ASN A 50 -23.41 -6.34 16.52
C ASN A 50 -23.61 -5.38 15.33
N ASN A 51 -22.74 -5.42 14.30
CA ASN A 51 -22.77 -4.50 13.15
C ASN A 51 -22.69 -3.00 13.52
N TYR A 52 -22.23 -2.68 14.73
CA TYR A 52 -22.12 -1.29 15.20
C TYR A 52 -20.76 -0.71 14.80
N HIS A 53 -20.78 0.48 14.20
CA HIS A 53 -19.58 1.25 13.90
C HIS A 53 -19.20 2.08 15.14
N ASP A 54 -18.09 1.73 15.78
CA ASP A 54 -17.51 2.53 16.87
C ASP A 54 -16.56 3.60 16.27
N PRO A 55 -16.93 4.89 16.28
CA PRO A 55 -16.11 5.95 15.70
C PRO A 55 -14.78 6.16 16.44
N ALA A 56 -14.64 5.62 17.65
CA ALA A 56 -13.40 5.70 18.41
C ALA A 56 -12.33 4.70 17.94
N ILE A 57 -12.71 3.68 17.16
CA ILE A 57 -11.77 2.71 16.58
C ILE A 57 -11.23 3.25 15.25
N ILE A 58 -9.91 3.34 15.14
CA ILE A 58 -9.23 3.75 13.91
C ILE A 58 -8.85 2.48 13.14
N HIS A 59 -9.52 2.26 12.02
CA HIS A 59 -9.22 1.14 11.13
C HIS A 59 -8.14 1.52 10.12
N ILE A 60 -7.07 0.73 10.05
CA ILE A 60 -5.97 0.90 9.10
C ILE A 60 -5.80 -0.37 8.27
N ALA A 61 -5.81 -0.27 6.95
CA ALA A 61 -5.49 -1.36 6.04
C ALA A 61 -4.09 -1.22 5.46
N MET A 62 -3.36 -2.34 5.40
CA MET A 62 -2.06 -2.44 4.75
C MET A 62 -1.95 -3.77 4.02
N THR A 63 -1.26 -3.80 2.89
CA THR A 63 -0.84 -5.07 2.28
C THR A 63 0.36 -5.64 3.05
N LEU A 64 0.42 -6.96 3.17
CA LEU A 64 1.47 -7.66 3.91
C LEU A 64 2.02 -8.82 3.06
N ASP A 65 3.31 -8.74 2.73
CA ASP A 65 4.05 -9.81 2.07
C ASP A 65 5.50 -9.85 2.57
N ALA A 66 6.22 -10.91 2.22
CA ALA A 66 7.58 -11.15 2.69
C ALA A 66 8.59 -10.10 2.20
N THR A 67 8.39 -9.54 1.00
CA THR A 67 9.30 -8.59 0.37
C THR A 67 9.24 -7.24 1.07
N TYR A 68 8.04 -6.78 1.46
CA TYR A 68 7.84 -5.49 2.13
C TYR A 68 7.58 -5.62 3.64
N LEU A 69 7.92 -6.77 4.23
CA LEU A 69 7.59 -7.05 5.63
C LEU A 69 8.27 -6.06 6.58
N ARG A 70 9.54 -5.70 6.32
CA ARG A 70 10.29 -4.72 7.12
C ARG A 70 9.59 -3.35 7.14
N GLY A 71 9.24 -2.83 5.97
CA GLY A 71 8.50 -1.57 5.85
C GLY A 71 7.13 -1.62 6.53
N SER A 72 6.40 -2.73 6.36
CA SER A 72 5.08 -2.92 7.00
C SER A 72 5.17 -2.92 8.53
N VAL A 73 6.12 -3.67 9.09
CA VAL A 73 6.37 -3.73 10.54
C VAL A 73 6.70 -2.35 11.08
N ALA A 74 7.57 -1.64 10.40
CA ALA A 74 8.08 -0.39 10.91
C ALA A 74 7.08 0.77 10.70
N GLY A 75 6.24 0.69 9.66
CA GLY A 75 5.02 1.50 9.51
C GLY A 75 4.04 1.28 10.66
N VAL A 76 3.74 0.03 11.04
CA VAL A 76 2.90 -0.30 12.21
C VAL A 76 3.50 0.28 13.49
N LEU A 77 4.80 0.08 13.72
CA LEU A 77 5.49 0.63 14.88
C LEU A 77 5.35 2.16 14.95
N SER A 78 5.54 2.85 13.82
CA SER A 78 5.45 4.31 13.74
C SER A 78 4.07 4.85 14.07
N VAL A 79 3.00 4.16 13.62
CA VAL A 79 1.63 4.48 13.98
C VAL A 79 1.45 4.38 15.50
N LEU A 80 1.91 3.29 16.10
CA LEU A 80 1.71 3.03 17.54
C LEU A 80 2.53 3.98 18.42
N GLN A 81 3.72 4.35 17.99
CA GLN A 81 4.59 5.31 18.70
C GLN A 81 4.00 6.71 18.75
N HIS A 82 3.30 7.14 17.69
CA HIS A 82 2.80 8.52 17.56
C HIS A 82 1.30 8.67 17.85
N ALA A 83 0.54 7.57 17.92
CA ALA A 83 -0.88 7.63 18.26
C ALA A 83 -1.08 8.01 19.74
N ALA A 84 -1.99 8.96 20.02
CA ALA A 84 -2.39 9.25 21.39
C ALA A 84 -3.18 8.09 22.04
N CYS A 85 -3.91 7.33 21.21
CA CYS A 85 -4.74 6.21 21.60
C CYS A 85 -4.40 4.93 20.80
N PRO A 86 -3.20 4.35 20.98
CA PRO A 86 -2.73 3.21 20.20
C PRO A 86 -3.59 1.95 20.37
N GLU A 87 -4.21 1.74 21.54
CA GLU A 87 -5.08 0.57 21.78
C GLU A 87 -6.42 0.69 21.03
N ASN A 88 -6.75 1.88 20.50
CA ASN A 88 -7.92 2.10 19.66
C ASN A 88 -7.64 1.93 18.15
N VAL A 89 -6.39 1.67 17.77
CA VAL A 89 -6.02 1.40 16.37
C VAL A 89 -6.19 -0.08 16.08
N VAL A 90 -6.73 -0.44 14.92
CA VAL A 90 -6.77 -1.82 14.43
C VAL A 90 -6.25 -1.95 13.02
N PHE A 91 -5.36 -2.91 12.84
CA PHE A 91 -4.76 -3.20 11.54
C PHE A 91 -5.52 -4.32 10.82
N HIS A 92 -5.85 -4.07 9.57
CA HIS A 92 -6.41 -5.03 8.62
C HIS A 92 -5.33 -5.32 7.58
N PHE A 93 -4.58 -6.41 7.78
CA PHE A 93 -3.56 -6.85 6.84
C PHE A 93 -4.16 -7.68 5.73
N ILE A 94 -3.73 -7.43 4.49
CA ILE A 94 -4.15 -8.19 3.33
C ILE A 94 -2.93 -8.92 2.77
N ALA A 95 -3.00 -10.25 2.68
CA ALA A 95 -1.90 -11.08 2.19
C ALA A 95 -2.38 -12.17 1.23
N THR A 96 -1.53 -12.57 0.30
CA THR A 96 -1.80 -13.68 -0.63
C THR A 96 -1.22 -15.00 -0.12
N HIS A 97 0.06 -15.03 0.24
CA HIS A 97 0.81 -16.25 0.57
C HIS A 97 1.40 -16.18 1.98
N ARG A 98 1.93 -17.30 2.48
CA ARG A 98 2.63 -17.40 3.79
C ARG A 98 1.88 -16.80 4.98
N ARG A 99 0.54 -16.83 4.96
CA ARG A 99 -0.30 -16.18 5.99
C ARG A 99 -0.04 -16.69 7.41
N ALA A 100 0.34 -17.96 7.57
CA ALA A 100 0.68 -18.53 8.87
C ALA A 100 1.99 -17.92 9.42
N ASP A 101 3.03 -17.85 8.59
CA ASP A 101 4.31 -17.24 8.95
C ASP A 101 4.13 -15.74 9.22
N LEU A 102 3.47 -15.01 8.32
CA LEU A 102 3.19 -13.59 8.49
C LEU A 102 2.39 -13.30 9.76
N ARG A 103 1.36 -14.10 10.05
CA ARG A 103 0.60 -13.98 11.31
C ARG A 103 1.51 -14.22 12.52
N ARG A 104 2.33 -15.27 12.50
CA ARG A 104 3.27 -15.55 13.59
C ARG A 104 4.21 -14.36 13.82
N THR A 105 4.78 -13.83 12.74
CA THR A 105 5.69 -12.68 12.81
C THR A 105 5.01 -11.44 13.38
N ILE A 106 3.81 -11.07 12.89
CA ILE A 106 3.09 -9.91 13.44
C ILE A 106 2.68 -10.14 14.90
N THR A 107 2.22 -11.35 15.27
CA THR A 107 1.86 -11.66 16.66
C THR A 107 3.06 -11.62 17.60
N SER A 108 4.23 -12.12 17.19
CA SER A 108 5.43 -12.05 18.03
C SER A 108 6.00 -10.64 18.13
N THR A 109 5.85 -9.84 17.07
CA THR A 109 6.36 -8.45 17.03
C THR A 109 5.44 -7.49 17.77
N PHE A 110 4.12 -7.65 17.66
CA PHE A 110 3.13 -6.75 18.26
C PHE A 110 2.07 -7.53 19.06
N PRO A 111 2.45 -8.18 20.18
CA PRO A 111 1.57 -9.10 20.89
C PRO A 111 0.33 -8.43 21.53
N TYR A 112 0.41 -7.13 21.80
CA TYR A 112 -0.70 -6.35 22.38
C TYR A 112 -1.61 -5.71 21.33
N GLN A 113 -1.23 -5.76 20.05
CA GLN A 113 -1.93 -5.07 18.99
C GLN A 113 -3.06 -5.91 18.41
N THR A 114 -4.25 -5.33 18.30
CA THR A 114 -5.36 -5.97 17.60
C THR A 114 -5.14 -5.86 16.09
N PHE A 115 -5.18 -7.01 15.42
CA PHE A 115 -5.12 -7.06 13.96
C PHE A 115 -5.93 -8.23 13.38
N HIS A 116 -6.29 -8.07 12.11
CA HIS A 116 -6.89 -9.11 11.30
C HIS A 116 -6.04 -9.33 10.05
N LEU A 117 -5.89 -10.60 9.63
CA LEU A 117 -5.17 -10.97 8.41
C LEU A 117 -6.14 -11.64 7.44
N TYR A 118 -6.41 -10.96 6.33
CA TYR A 118 -7.31 -11.39 5.27
C TYR A 118 -6.53 -12.02 4.12
N HIS A 119 -7.12 -13.05 3.52
CA HIS A 119 -6.59 -13.65 2.30
C HIS A 119 -7.08 -12.89 1.07
N PHE A 120 -6.16 -12.39 0.26
CA PHE A 120 -6.51 -11.85 -1.04
C PHE A 120 -6.52 -12.95 -2.10
N ASN A 121 -7.70 -13.25 -2.63
CA ASN A 121 -7.84 -14.18 -3.74
C ASN A 121 -7.32 -13.53 -5.04
N THR A 122 -6.16 -13.99 -5.52
CA THR A 122 -5.52 -13.44 -6.72
C THR A 122 -6.31 -13.69 -8.01
N ASP A 123 -7.26 -14.63 -8.01
CA ASP A 123 -8.16 -14.85 -9.16
C ASP A 123 -9.08 -13.65 -9.43
N LEU A 124 -9.34 -12.79 -8.43
CA LEU A 124 -10.13 -11.57 -8.61
C LEU A 124 -9.51 -10.63 -9.64
N VAL A 125 -8.18 -10.62 -9.75
CA VAL A 125 -7.44 -9.72 -10.66
C VAL A 125 -6.78 -10.47 -11.81
N LYS A 126 -6.86 -11.81 -11.81
CA LYS A 126 -6.38 -12.66 -12.89
C LYS A 126 -7.08 -12.30 -14.19
N GLY A 127 -6.29 -12.11 -15.24
CA GLY A 127 -6.79 -11.66 -16.53
C GLY A 127 -7.23 -10.19 -16.59
N LYS A 128 -7.18 -9.43 -15.49
CA LYS A 128 -7.45 -7.97 -15.46
C LYS A 128 -6.17 -7.14 -15.39
N ILE A 129 -5.06 -7.75 -14.95
CA ILE A 129 -3.74 -7.10 -14.91
C ILE A 129 -3.07 -7.14 -16.28
N SER A 130 -2.61 -5.98 -16.72
CA SER A 130 -1.73 -5.79 -17.87
C SER A 130 -0.30 -5.68 -17.37
N SER A 131 0.65 -6.28 -18.11
CA SER A 131 2.07 -6.05 -17.87
C SER A 131 2.37 -4.55 -17.88
N SER A 132 2.92 -4.07 -16.77
CA SER A 132 3.43 -2.72 -16.58
C SER A 132 4.87 -2.60 -17.08
N ILE A 133 5.38 -1.36 -17.22
CA ILE A 133 6.82 -1.14 -17.44
C ILE A 133 7.65 -1.78 -16.31
N ARG A 134 7.07 -1.94 -15.12
CA ARG A 134 7.73 -2.57 -13.97
C ARG A 134 7.01 -3.86 -13.58
N ARG A 135 7.70 -5.00 -13.66
CA ARG A 135 7.13 -6.31 -13.27
C ARG A 135 6.64 -6.34 -11.82
N ALA A 136 7.25 -5.57 -10.92
CA ALA A 136 6.80 -5.43 -9.53
C ALA A 136 5.37 -4.86 -9.42
N LEU A 137 4.92 -4.07 -10.40
CA LEU A 137 3.57 -3.50 -10.43
C LEU A 137 2.50 -4.51 -10.92
N ASP A 138 2.93 -5.64 -11.46
CA ASP A 138 2.02 -6.71 -11.92
C ASP A 138 1.59 -7.64 -10.78
N GLN A 139 2.16 -7.47 -9.57
CA GLN A 139 1.83 -8.29 -8.42
C GLN A 139 0.35 -8.11 -8.04
N PRO A 140 -0.44 -9.19 -7.92
CA PRO A 140 -1.86 -9.12 -7.57
C PRO A 140 -2.14 -8.28 -6.32
N LEU A 141 -1.25 -8.34 -5.33
CA LEU A 141 -1.41 -7.66 -4.06
C LEU A 141 -1.46 -6.12 -4.20
N ASN A 142 -0.83 -5.53 -5.23
CA ASN A 142 -0.91 -4.09 -5.53
C ASN A 142 -2.32 -3.60 -5.90
N TYR A 143 -3.22 -4.53 -6.22
CA TYR A 143 -4.62 -4.25 -6.56
C TYR A 143 -5.56 -4.58 -5.40
N ALA A 144 -5.07 -5.14 -4.29
CA ALA A 144 -5.91 -5.54 -3.17
C ALA A 144 -6.68 -4.36 -2.54
N ARG A 145 -6.11 -3.14 -2.58
CA ARG A 145 -6.79 -1.92 -2.12
C ARG A 145 -8.11 -1.62 -2.81
N ILE A 146 -8.31 -2.12 -4.03
CA ILE A 146 -9.58 -1.99 -4.78
C ILE A 146 -10.70 -2.78 -4.10
N TYR A 147 -10.36 -3.85 -3.39
CA TYR A 147 -11.29 -4.84 -2.84
C TYR A 147 -11.49 -4.70 -1.33
N LEU A 148 -10.98 -3.65 -0.68
CA LEU A 148 -11.10 -3.48 0.78
C LEU A 148 -12.56 -3.52 1.24
N ALA A 149 -13.45 -2.83 0.52
CA ALA A 149 -14.88 -2.81 0.83
C ALA A 149 -15.54 -4.20 0.79
N ASP A 150 -15.03 -5.10 -0.07
CA ASP A 150 -15.55 -6.46 -0.26
C ASP A 150 -14.88 -7.47 0.69
N LEU A 151 -13.63 -7.21 1.10
CA LEU A 151 -12.85 -8.08 1.99
C LEU A 151 -13.17 -7.84 3.47
N LEU A 152 -13.41 -6.59 3.86
CA LEU A 152 -13.60 -6.21 5.25
C LEU A 152 -15.07 -6.36 5.69
N PRO A 153 -15.31 -6.67 6.98
CA PRO A 153 -16.67 -6.77 7.52
C PRO A 153 -17.51 -5.53 7.27
N MET A 154 -18.83 -5.70 7.16
CA MET A 154 -19.78 -4.61 6.93
C MET A 154 -19.79 -3.55 8.04
N SER A 155 -19.40 -3.93 9.27
CA SER A 155 -19.24 -3.00 10.39
C SER A 155 -18.12 -1.98 10.19
N VAL A 156 -17.11 -2.30 9.36
CA VAL A 156 -16.05 -1.36 8.98
C VAL A 156 -16.58 -0.45 7.87
N ARG A 157 -17.02 0.75 8.25
CA ARG A 157 -17.55 1.77 7.33
C ARG A 157 -16.53 2.81 6.90
N ARG A 158 -15.42 2.93 7.61
CA ARG A 158 -14.34 3.88 7.31
C ARG A 158 -13.00 3.18 7.50
N ILE A 159 -12.01 3.52 6.67
CA ILE A 159 -10.67 2.97 6.78
C ILE A 159 -9.61 3.95 6.28
N ILE A 160 -8.43 3.92 6.89
CA ILE A 160 -7.22 4.51 6.31
C ILE A 160 -6.47 3.41 5.58
N TYR A 161 -6.16 3.61 4.31
CA TYR A 161 -5.25 2.73 3.58
C TYR A 161 -3.85 3.32 3.56
N PHE A 162 -2.88 2.48 3.90
CA PHE A 162 -1.45 2.78 3.88
C PHE A 162 -0.72 1.75 2.99
N ASP A 163 0.13 2.23 2.07
CA ASP A 163 1.15 1.39 1.43
C ASP A 163 2.19 0.95 2.48
N SER A 164 2.99 -0.06 2.15
CA SER A 164 3.95 -0.69 3.08
C SER A 164 5.28 0.06 3.23
N ASP A 165 5.46 1.16 2.50
CA ASP A 165 6.71 1.93 2.35
C ASP A 165 6.58 3.36 2.93
N LEU A 166 5.94 3.47 4.09
CA LEU A 166 5.71 4.75 4.76
C LEU A 166 5.98 4.73 6.28
N ILE A 167 6.15 5.95 6.81
CA ILE A 167 6.37 6.26 8.21
C ILE A 167 5.46 7.37 8.65
N LEU A 168 4.83 7.21 9.81
CA LEU A 168 4.10 8.28 10.49
C LEU A 168 4.99 8.94 11.54
N VAL A 169 4.95 10.26 11.59
CA VAL A 169 5.60 11.11 12.60
C VAL A 169 4.60 12.03 13.30
N ASP A 170 3.31 11.72 13.20
CA ASP A 170 2.22 12.48 13.82
C ASP A 170 1.05 11.54 14.15
N ASP A 171 0.13 12.00 14.99
CA ASP A 171 -1.01 11.22 15.47
C ASP A 171 -2.00 10.91 14.32
N VAL A 172 -2.14 9.63 14.00
CA VAL A 172 -3.04 9.12 12.94
C VAL A 172 -4.51 9.51 13.14
N ALA A 173 -4.93 9.81 14.37
CA ALA A 173 -6.28 10.30 14.66
C ALA A 173 -6.61 11.60 13.90
N LYS A 174 -5.60 12.44 13.64
CA LYS A 174 -5.77 13.67 12.86
C LYS A 174 -6.16 13.37 11.41
N LEU A 175 -5.51 12.37 10.78
CA LEU A 175 -5.87 11.90 9.45
C LEU A 175 -7.23 11.19 9.44
N TRP A 176 -7.50 10.35 10.45
CA TRP A 176 -8.78 9.66 10.60
C TRP A 176 -9.97 10.61 10.60
N ASN A 177 -9.85 11.73 11.31
CA ASN A 177 -10.92 12.68 11.57
C ASN A 177 -11.18 13.70 10.44
N ILE A 178 -10.46 13.64 9.32
CA ILE A 178 -10.72 14.53 8.18
C ILE A 178 -12.17 14.38 7.70
N ASN A 179 -12.85 15.49 7.45
CA ASN A 179 -14.22 15.44 6.95
C ASN A 179 -14.23 15.13 5.45
N LEU A 180 -14.70 13.95 5.05
CA LEU A 180 -14.82 13.57 3.64
C LEU A 180 -16.00 14.24 2.91
N GLY A 181 -16.89 14.92 3.64
CA GLY A 181 -18.06 15.58 3.06
C GLY A 181 -18.89 14.64 2.20
N ALA A 182 -19.10 15.02 0.94
CA ALA A 182 -19.80 14.20 -0.05
C ALA A 182 -18.90 13.12 -0.69
N HIS A 183 -17.58 13.27 -0.63
CA HIS A 183 -16.63 12.40 -1.30
C HIS A 183 -16.54 11.00 -0.67
N VAL A 184 -16.11 10.04 -1.47
CA VAL A 184 -15.92 8.64 -1.07
C VAL A 184 -14.56 8.41 -0.44
N LEU A 185 -13.56 9.19 -0.87
CA LEU A 185 -12.23 9.13 -0.30
C LEU A 185 -11.58 10.51 -0.24
N GLY A 186 -10.63 10.63 0.67
CA GLY A 186 -9.75 11.79 0.80
C GLY A 186 -8.29 11.37 0.66
N ALA A 187 -7.49 12.19 -0.02
CA ALA A 187 -6.08 11.96 -0.23
C ALA A 187 -5.35 13.30 -0.52
N PRO A 188 -4.02 13.37 -0.33
CA PRO A 188 -3.26 14.54 -0.76
C PRO A 188 -3.27 14.70 -2.29
N GLU A 189 -3.76 15.86 -2.76
CA GLU A 189 -3.95 16.17 -4.18
C GLU A 189 -2.86 17.11 -4.73
N TYR A 190 -2.39 16.83 -5.95
CA TYR A 190 -1.40 17.60 -6.69
C TYR A 190 -1.99 18.01 -8.04
N CYS A 191 -2.60 19.19 -8.09
CA CYS A 191 -3.40 19.65 -9.22
C CYS A 191 -2.60 20.16 -10.43
N HIS A 192 -1.27 20.22 -10.33
CA HIS A 192 -0.39 20.63 -11.44
C HIS A 192 0.14 19.45 -12.25
N ALA A 193 -0.31 18.22 -11.96
CA ALA A 193 0.14 17.04 -12.67
C ALA A 193 -0.36 17.03 -14.13
N ASN A 194 0.54 16.74 -15.08
CA ASN A 194 0.16 16.53 -16.47
C ASN A 194 -0.38 15.11 -16.67
N PHE A 195 -1.68 14.98 -16.93
CA PHE A 195 -2.35 13.69 -17.09
C PHE A 195 -1.89 12.90 -18.33
N THR A 196 -1.21 13.52 -19.30
CA THR A 196 -0.58 12.79 -20.42
C THR A 196 0.56 11.88 -19.96
N ASN A 197 1.09 12.07 -18.74
CA ASN A 197 2.10 11.18 -18.16
C ASN A 197 1.50 9.89 -17.59
N TYR A 198 0.18 9.84 -17.40
CA TYR A 198 -0.52 8.70 -16.79
C TYR A 198 -1.31 7.89 -17.82
N PHE A 199 -1.61 8.48 -18.98
CA PHE A 199 -2.39 7.87 -20.06
C PHE A 199 -1.72 8.12 -21.41
N ASN A 200 -1.65 7.09 -22.26
CA ASN A 200 -0.96 7.14 -23.53
C ASN A 200 -1.87 7.63 -24.68
N SER A 201 -1.32 7.70 -25.91
CA SER A 201 -2.05 8.17 -27.08
C SER A 201 -3.32 7.36 -27.39
N ARG A 202 -3.40 6.07 -27.03
CA ARG A 202 -4.60 5.24 -27.23
C ARG A 202 -5.76 5.67 -26.33
N PHE A 203 -5.45 6.19 -25.14
CA PHE A 203 -6.46 6.79 -24.27
C PHE A 203 -7.01 8.08 -24.90
N TRP A 204 -6.12 9.03 -25.22
CA TRP A 204 -6.50 10.38 -25.64
C TRP A 204 -7.15 10.44 -27.02
N SER A 205 -6.79 9.53 -27.93
CA SER A 205 -7.41 9.43 -29.26
C SER A 205 -8.81 8.81 -29.23
N ASN A 206 -9.20 8.14 -28.15
CA ASN A 206 -10.55 7.63 -27.98
C ASN A 206 -11.42 8.65 -27.23
N SER A 207 -12.39 9.23 -27.93
CA SER A 207 -13.25 10.28 -27.38
C SER A 207 -14.09 9.82 -26.18
N ALA A 208 -14.48 8.55 -26.11
CA ALA A 208 -15.23 8.00 -24.99
C ALA A 208 -14.34 7.84 -23.74
N TYR A 209 -13.06 7.48 -23.91
CA TYR A 209 -12.13 7.39 -22.78
C TYR A 209 -11.74 8.77 -22.28
N ALA A 210 -11.37 9.69 -23.18
CA ALA A 210 -11.05 11.06 -22.81
C ALA A 210 -12.23 11.80 -22.14
N ALA A 211 -13.48 11.44 -22.49
CA ALA A 211 -14.67 12.00 -21.86
C ALA A 211 -14.76 11.69 -20.35
N SER A 212 -14.13 10.61 -19.86
CA SER A 212 -14.13 10.26 -18.42
C SER A 212 -13.42 11.27 -17.51
N LEU A 213 -12.55 12.11 -18.09
CA LEU A 213 -11.84 13.19 -17.40
C LEU A 213 -12.35 14.59 -17.78
N ARG A 214 -13.21 14.68 -18.81
CA ARG A 214 -13.66 15.97 -19.35
C ARG A 214 -14.56 16.69 -18.34
N GLY A 215 -14.30 17.97 -18.12
CA GLY A 215 -15.10 18.81 -17.21
C GLY A 215 -14.79 18.60 -15.72
N ARG A 216 -13.90 17.66 -15.37
CA ARG A 216 -13.43 17.45 -14.00
C ARG A 216 -12.22 18.35 -13.76
N ARG A 217 -12.12 18.94 -12.56
CA ARG A 217 -10.87 19.52 -12.07
C ARG A 217 -9.98 18.39 -11.56
N ALA A 218 -9.49 17.57 -12.50
CA ALA A 218 -8.76 16.35 -12.19
C ALA A 218 -7.38 16.69 -11.61
N CYS A 219 -7.15 16.31 -10.36
CA CYS A 219 -5.84 16.39 -9.71
C CYS A 219 -5.25 14.98 -9.57
N TYR A 220 -3.92 14.88 -9.65
CA TYR A 220 -3.25 13.64 -9.27
C TYR A 220 -3.38 13.49 -7.76
N PHE A 221 -3.66 12.28 -7.28
CA PHE A 221 -3.48 11.94 -5.88
C PHE A 221 -2.74 10.60 -5.81
N ASN A 222 -1.93 10.45 -4.77
CA ASN A 222 -1.20 9.24 -4.52
C ASN A 222 -2.11 8.24 -3.79
N THR A 223 -2.14 6.98 -4.26
CA THR A 223 -3.04 5.94 -3.73
C THR A 223 -2.45 5.12 -2.57
N GLY A 224 -1.28 5.52 -2.06
CA GLY A 224 -0.63 4.88 -0.92
C GLY A 224 -1.01 5.49 0.42
N VAL A 225 -1.72 6.62 0.43
CA VAL A 225 -2.34 7.20 1.62
C VAL A 225 -3.74 7.67 1.27
N MET A 226 -4.77 6.99 1.77
CA MET A 226 -6.16 7.33 1.50
C MET A 226 -7.03 7.14 2.74
N VAL A 227 -7.93 8.08 3.02
CA VAL A 227 -9.04 7.88 3.96
C VAL A 227 -10.28 7.55 3.14
N ILE A 228 -10.91 6.40 3.40
CA ILE A 228 -11.96 5.84 2.54
C ILE A 228 -13.22 5.61 3.35
N ASP A 229 -14.35 6.12 2.86
CA ASP A 229 -15.69 5.73 3.29
C ASP A 229 -16.10 4.44 2.56
N LEU A 230 -15.93 3.30 3.25
CA LEU A 230 -16.32 1.99 2.74
C LEU A 230 -17.84 1.83 2.62
N GLY A 231 -18.64 2.63 3.33
CA GLY A 231 -20.10 2.65 3.15
C GLY A 231 -20.46 3.18 1.76
N LYS A 232 -20.02 4.40 1.45
CA LYS A 232 -20.22 5.01 0.13
C LYS A 232 -19.54 4.22 -0.98
N TRP A 233 -18.39 3.61 -0.71
CA TRP A 233 -17.70 2.75 -1.67
C TRP A 233 -18.57 1.57 -2.12
N ARG A 234 -19.22 0.89 -1.17
CA ARG A 234 -20.13 -0.23 -1.42
C ARG A 234 -21.39 0.26 -2.15
N GLU A 235 -22.03 1.32 -1.65
CA GLU A 235 -23.25 1.90 -2.24
C GLU A 235 -23.05 2.34 -3.69
N GLY A 236 -21.93 3.00 -3.99
CA GLY A 236 -21.58 3.47 -5.33
C GLY A 236 -20.97 2.41 -6.24
N LYS A 237 -20.76 1.19 -5.74
CA LYS A 237 -20.14 0.05 -6.46
C LYS A 237 -18.78 0.40 -7.07
N TYR A 238 -17.94 1.07 -6.29
CA TYR A 238 -16.67 1.60 -6.80
C TYR A 238 -15.65 0.51 -7.17
N THR A 239 -15.70 -0.66 -6.52
CA THR A 239 -14.93 -1.84 -6.94
C THR A 239 -15.22 -2.17 -8.42
N GLU A 240 -16.50 -2.26 -8.80
CA GLU A 240 -16.92 -2.60 -10.18
C GLU A 240 -16.47 -1.55 -11.20
N ARG A 241 -16.52 -0.26 -10.83
CA ARG A 241 -16.06 0.86 -11.69
C ARG A 241 -14.56 0.80 -11.92
N LEU A 242 -13.77 0.45 -10.90
CA LEU A 242 -12.32 0.27 -11.04
C LEU A 242 -12.01 -0.96 -11.90
N GLU A 243 -12.72 -2.07 -11.68
CA GLU A 243 -12.56 -3.27 -12.51
C GLU A 243 -12.88 -3.03 -13.99
N TYR A 244 -13.87 -2.19 -14.29
CA TYR A 244 -14.17 -1.79 -15.66
C TYR A 244 -12.93 -1.20 -16.34
N TRP A 245 -12.24 -0.26 -15.70
CA TRP A 245 -11.04 0.34 -16.25
C TRP A 245 -9.85 -0.62 -16.34
N MET A 246 -9.73 -1.56 -15.39
CA MET A 246 -8.74 -2.64 -15.48
C MET A 246 -8.98 -3.53 -16.72
N LYS A 247 -10.25 -3.86 -17.01
CA LYS A 247 -10.63 -4.63 -18.22
C LYS A 247 -10.36 -3.85 -19.50
N VAL A 248 -10.66 -2.54 -19.52
CA VAL A 248 -10.32 -1.65 -20.65
C VAL A 248 -8.81 -1.62 -20.87
N GLN A 249 -8.02 -1.46 -19.80
CA GLN A 249 -6.57 -1.51 -19.86
C GLN A 249 -6.05 -2.85 -20.39
N LYS A 250 -6.63 -3.97 -19.95
CA LYS A 250 -6.24 -5.30 -20.44
C LYS A 250 -6.37 -5.42 -21.95
N LYS A 251 -7.48 -4.92 -22.48
CA LYS A 251 -7.85 -5.04 -23.88
C LYS A 251 -7.16 -4.03 -24.79
N TYR A 252 -7.01 -2.79 -24.34
CA TYR A 252 -6.61 -1.66 -25.21
C TYR A 252 -5.27 -1.02 -24.83
N ARG A 253 -4.69 -1.34 -23.67
CA ARG A 253 -3.39 -0.82 -23.21
C ARG A 253 -3.31 0.70 -23.31
N ILE A 254 -4.16 1.37 -22.53
CA ILE A 254 -4.38 2.83 -22.50
C ILE A 254 -3.44 3.57 -21.53
N TYR A 255 -2.70 2.84 -20.69
CA TYR A 255 -1.65 3.35 -19.81
C TYR A 255 -0.56 2.29 -19.58
N GLU A 256 0.53 2.67 -18.92
CA GLU A 256 1.68 1.79 -18.66
C GLU A 256 2.04 1.64 -17.16
N LEU A 257 1.31 2.34 -16.30
CA LEU A 257 1.44 2.28 -14.84
C LEU A 257 0.65 1.09 -14.25
N GLY A 258 0.87 0.81 -12.96
CA GLY A 258 0.20 -0.26 -12.21
C GLY A 258 -1.26 0.05 -11.85
N SER A 259 -1.62 -0.06 -10.58
CA SER A 259 -3.01 0.10 -10.12
C SER A 259 -3.49 1.55 -9.97
N LEU A 260 -2.62 2.55 -10.13
CA LEU A 260 -2.97 3.97 -9.99
C LEU A 260 -3.97 4.50 -11.05
N PRO A 261 -3.80 4.27 -12.37
CA PRO A 261 -4.66 4.93 -13.36
C PRO A 261 -6.16 4.62 -13.24
N PRO A 262 -6.61 3.39 -12.89
CA PRO A 262 -8.02 3.15 -12.57
C PRO A 262 -8.56 4.09 -11.48
N PHE A 263 -7.79 4.36 -10.42
CA PHE A 263 -8.19 5.31 -9.39
C PHE A 263 -8.32 6.73 -9.95
N LEU A 264 -7.38 7.18 -10.78
CA LEU A 264 -7.48 8.50 -11.40
C LEU A 264 -8.70 8.62 -12.31
N LEU A 265 -9.02 7.59 -13.09
CA LEU A 265 -10.20 7.59 -13.97
C LEU A 265 -11.52 7.62 -13.19
N VAL A 266 -11.56 6.97 -12.03
CA VAL A 266 -12.78 6.94 -11.21
C VAL A 266 -12.89 8.19 -10.32
N PHE A 267 -11.81 8.63 -9.68
CA PHE A 267 -11.87 9.59 -8.57
C PHE A 267 -11.25 10.96 -8.85
N ALA A 268 -10.35 11.16 -9.84
CA ALA A 268 -9.67 12.46 -9.98
C ALA A 268 -10.64 13.64 -10.12
N GLY A 269 -10.58 14.63 -9.23
CA GLY A 269 -11.54 15.74 -9.16
C GLY A 269 -12.86 15.43 -8.44
N ASP A 270 -12.94 14.28 -7.77
CA ASP A 270 -13.99 13.85 -6.83
C ASP A 270 -13.34 13.18 -5.60
N VAL A 271 -12.31 13.86 -5.06
CA VAL A 271 -11.55 13.47 -3.87
C VAL A 271 -11.61 14.63 -2.89
N GLU A 272 -11.73 14.33 -1.60
CA GLU A 272 -11.50 15.35 -0.56
C GLU A 272 -10.00 15.62 -0.43
N GLY A 273 -9.61 16.88 -0.63
CA GLY A 273 -8.21 17.29 -0.55
C GLY A 273 -7.69 17.21 0.88
N VAL A 274 -6.69 16.35 1.11
CA VAL A 274 -5.98 16.24 2.38
C VAL A 274 -4.70 17.08 2.35
N GLU A 275 -4.31 17.67 3.48
CA GLU A 275 -3.06 18.42 3.62
C GLU A 275 -1.85 17.59 3.15
N HIS A 276 -0.94 18.23 2.40
CA HIS A 276 0.24 17.55 1.82
C HIS A 276 1.15 16.91 2.86
N ARG A 277 1.16 17.40 4.10
CA ARG A 277 1.94 16.82 5.21
C ARG A 277 1.68 15.34 5.46
N TRP A 278 0.52 14.83 5.06
CA TRP A 278 0.16 13.42 5.15
C TRP A 278 0.74 12.55 4.04
N ASN A 279 1.56 13.12 3.16
CA ASN A 279 2.25 12.35 2.12
C ASN A 279 3.48 13.10 1.58
N GLN A 280 4.54 13.18 2.39
CA GLN A 280 5.86 13.60 1.93
C GLN A 280 6.46 12.49 1.05
N HIS A 281 6.04 12.51 -0.22
CA HIS A 281 6.30 11.44 -1.18
C HIS A 281 7.58 11.68 -1.98
N GLY A 282 8.03 10.66 -2.71
CA GLY A 282 9.19 10.74 -3.62
C GLY A 282 10.53 10.37 -2.97
N LEU A 283 10.53 9.86 -1.75
CA LEU A 283 11.75 9.50 -1.00
C LEU A 283 12.44 8.23 -1.51
N GLY A 284 11.76 7.43 -2.34
CA GLY A 284 12.36 6.27 -3.01
C GLY A 284 13.10 6.63 -4.31
N GLY A 285 13.34 7.90 -4.60
CA GLY A 285 14.17 8.29 -5.74
C GLY A 285 15.63 7.89 -5.55
N ASP A 286 16.41 7.94 -6.63
CA ASP A 286 17.87 7.93 -6.50
C ASP A 286 18.32 9.28 -5.94
N ASN A 287 18.69 9.28 -4.65
CA ASN A 287 19.17 10.45 -3.92
C ASN A 287 20.63 10.79 -4.27
N LEU A 288 21.35 9.90 -4.96
CA LEU A 288 22.75 10.08 -5.33
C LEU A 288 22.89 10.81 -6.68
N GLU A 289 21.96 10.57 -7.61
CA GLU A 289 21.97 11.20 -8.95
C GLU A 289 21.06 12.43 -9.06
N GLY A 290 20.41 12.86 -7.98
CA GLY A 290 19.55 14.06 -7.99
C GLY A 290 18.25 13.92 -8.78
N LEU A 291 17.79 12.69 -9.03
CA LEU A 291 16.56 12.37 -9.76
C LEU A 291 15.30 12.42 -8.88
N CYS A 292 15.39 13.02 -7.70
CA CYS A 292 14.29 13.11 -6.74
C CYS A 292 13.23 14.12 -7.18
N ARG A 293 12.00 13.87 -6.73
CA ARG A 293 10.98 14.93 -6.76
C ARG A 293 11.29 15.92 -5.64
N ASP A 294 10.98 17.19 -5.87
CA ASP A 294 11.05 18.21 -4.83
C ASP A 294 10.18 17.80 -3.64
N LEU A 295 10.72 17.97 -2.43
CA LEU A 295 9.95 17.80 -1.21
C LEU A 295 9.03 19.01 -1.03
N HIS A 296 7.77 18.77 -0.63
CA HIS A 296 6.90 19.89 -0.30
C HIS A 296 7.45 20.65 0.92
N PRO A 297 7.34 22.00 0.95
CA PRO A 297 7.72 22.77 2.12
C PRO A 297 6.72 22.53 3.28
N GLY A 298 7.13 22.86 4.51
CA GLY A 298 6.25 22.86 5.68
C GLY A 298 6.34 21.62 6.56
N PRO A 299 5.42 21.46 7.53
CA PRO A 299 5.44 20.34 8.46
C PRO A 299 5.18 19.02 7.75
N VAL A 300 5.75 17.94 8.28
CA VAL A 300 5.55 16.57 7.80
C VAL A 300 4.84 15.76 8.89
N SER A 301 3.85 14.96 8.49
CA SER A 301 3.16 13.98 9.34
C SER A 301 3.38 12.55 8.87
N LEU A 302 3.70 12.37 7.59
CA LEU A 302 3.94 11.06 7.00
C LEU A 302 4.99 11.16 5.89
N LEU A 303 6.03 10.32 5.99
CA LEU A 303 7.11 10.15 5.02
C LEU A 303 6.81 8.92 4.15
N HIS A 304 6.96 9.03 2.84
CA HIS A 304 6.57 7.97 1.90
C HIS A 304 7.65 7.73 0.83
N TRP A 305 8.19 6.51 0.80
CA TRP A 305 9.21 6.05 -0.16
C TRP A 305 8.66 5.67 -1.54
N SER A 306 7.64 6.40 -1.99
CA SER A 306 6.98 6.17 -3.27
C SER A 306 7.93 6.44 -4.45
N ALA A 307 8.38 5.45 -5.21
CA ALA A 307 9.24 5.69 -6.38
C ALA A 307 9.43 4.50 -7.34
N ARG A 308 10.41 4.65 -8.26
CA ARG A 308 10.78 3.67 -9.27
C ARG A 308 11.16 2.32 -8.73
N ASP A 309 11.91 2.37 -7.64
CA ASP A 309 12.59 1.25 -7.03
C ASP A 309 12.28 1.19 -5.52
N GLY A 310 11.11 1.71 -5.08
CA GLY A 310 10.73 1.79 -3.65
C GLY A 310 10.83 0.45 -2.91
N ALA A 311 10.63 -0.65 -3.63
CA ALA A 311 10.85 -2.01 -3.13
C ALA A 311 12.32 -2.36 -2.90
N GLU A 312 13.20 -2.01 -3.84
CA GLU A 312 14.64 -2.27 -3.72
C GLU A 312 15.28 -1.33 -2.68
N ILE A 313 14.72 -0.15 -2.48
CA ILE A 313 15.23 0.85 -1.53
C ILE A 313 14.95 0.45 -0.08
N LEU A 314 13.80 -0.16 0.21
CA LEU A 314 13.53 -0.77 1.53
C LEU A 314 14.46 -1.96 1.84
N ILE A 315 15.06 -2.57 0.82
CA ILE A 315 15.94 -3.74 0.95
C ILE A 315 17.42 -3.33 1.11
N ARG A 316 17.79 -2.08 0.79
CA ARG A 316 19.18 -1.59 0.97
C ARG A 316 19.39 -1.14 2.41
N GLU A 317 20.22 -1.88 3.16
CA GLU A 317 20.55 -1.61 4.57
C GLU A 317 20.98 -0.15 4.82
N GLU A 318 21.75 0.45 3.92
CA GLU A 318 22.24 1.84 4.08
C GLU A 318 21.13 2.91 4.13
N LYS A 319 19.99 2.68 3.45
CA LYS A 319 18.84 3.60 3.50
C LYS A 319 17.88 3.27 4.65
N TRP A 320 18.06 2.12 5.29
CA TRP A 320 17.29 1.69 6.45
C TRP A 320 17.77 2.36 7.73
N ASP A 321 19.07 2.55 7.90
CA ASP A 321 19.63 3.28 9.05
C ASP A 321 19.13 4.73 9.05
N LEU A 322 19.04 5.37 7.87
CA LEU A 322 18.41 6.68 7.71
C LEU A 322 16.93 6.69 8.16
N TRP A 323 16.24 5.56 7.97
CA TRP A 323 14.85 5.36 8.35
C TRP A 323 14.72 5.25 9.87
N LEU A 324 15.63 4.53 10.53
CA LEU A 324 15.70 4.40 11.98
C LEU A 324 16.13 5.69 12.69
N ASP A 325 17.09 6.40 12.10
CA ASP A 325 17.56 7.71 12.56
C ASP A 325 16.43 8.74 12.55
N VAL A 326 15.65 8.81 11.46
CA VAL A 326 14.49 9.70 11.36
C VAL A 326 13.41 9.36 12.41
N MET A 327 13.32 8.09 12.79
CA MET A 327 12.37 7.62 13.81
C MET A 327 12.85 7.82 15.25
N GLY A 328 14.10 8.26 15.47
CA GLY A 328 14.70 8.37 16.80
C GLY A 328 14.75 7.00 17.52
N ILE A 329 14.80 5.91 16.76
CA ILE A 329 14.94 4.56 17.29
C ILE A 329 16.43 4.32 17.51
N ASP A 330 16.89 4.42 18.77
CA ASP A 330 18.22 3.97 19.16
C ASP A 330 18.24 2.45 18.99
N ASP A 331 18.87 2.00 17.91
CA ASP A 331 18.86 0.59 17.54
C ASP A 331 19.73 -0.23 18.50
N GLY A 332 20.66 0.40 19.25
CA GLY A 332 21.42 -0.19 20.35
C GLY A 332 21.98 -1.59 20.07
N GLY A 333 22.19 -1.91 18.80
CA GLY A 333 22.25 -3.27 18.25
C GLY A 333 20.89 -3.97 18.17
N GLY A 334 20.19 -3.89 17.04
CA GLY A 334 19.47 -5.04 16.46
C GLY A 334 17.97 -5.25 16.72
N TRP A 335 17.10 -4.26 16.57
CA TRP A 335 15.64 -4.52 16.46
C TRP A 335 15.23 -5.28 15.19
N LEU A 336 16.03 -5.14 14.11
CA LEU A 336 15.61 -5.47 12.74
C LEU A 336 16.71 -6.22 11.93
N HIS A 337 17.84 -6.58 12.57
CA HIS A 337 18.98 -7.32 11.97
C HIS A 337 18.89 -8.85 12.14
N GLY A 338 17.68 -9.40 12.17
CA GLY A 338 17.41 -10.84 12.33
C GLY A 338 17.15 -11.56 11.02
#